data_AF-A0A948LWS5-F1
#
_entry.id   AF-A0A948LWS5-F1
#
_cell.length_a   1.000
_cell.length_b   1.000
_cell.length_c   1.000
_cell.angle_alpha   90.00
_cell.angle_beta   90.00
_cell.angle_gamma   90.00
#
_symmetry.space_group_name_H-M   'P 1'
#
loop_
_entity.id
_entity.type
_entity.pdbx_description
1 polymer ?
#
loop_
_entity_poly.entity_id
_entity_poly.type
_entity_poly.pdbx_seq_one_letter_code
_entity_poly.pdbx_strand_id
1 'polypeptide(L)'
;MSIHIPDEAALQKLAGEIESIPPRPHHSALLEAAKRICPGCTFNYAFSRGGWYRSGGVIRIDGKRYADNIEEWAKENLEACGGDIGELIERYEDSELQATRHSGRTHYFVAPYGPAPADFLQLEVEELQEVLDRSLFDAGHQPEDLQDLLEPLHPQTLDAQPVGAPRYRYRRLIDMRQTMSRVMSAEGRDAGLSRLLNEWSHSSAAARGHLSEHWVVALREHQDRYRNPVVSASLVSRAARTIKPFQWNVELSGVEMLKQLQAFDRAAGYPSAWYFHLVAGAFTPPKVAYAVARDLDAGFSYLPETEAALVRSWVAAPYSV
;
A
#
# COMPACT_ATOMS: atom_id res chain seq x y z
N MET A 1 -22.41 7.04 -18.00
CA MET A 1 -22.24 5.60 -18.23
C MET A 1 -22.39 4.90 -16.88
N SER A 2 -23.31 3.96 -16.72
CA SER A 2 -23.29 3.09 -15.54
C SER A 2 -22.13 2.12 -15.70
N ILE A 3 -21.07 2.30 -14.92
CA ILE A 3 -20.04 1.27 -14.79
C ILE A 3 -20.69 0.12 -14.03
N HIS A 4 -20.76 -1.02 -14.69
CA HIS A 4 -21.11 -2.25 -14.00
C HIS A 4 -19.89 -2.63 -13.15
N ILE A 5 -20.00 -2.40 -11.85
CA ILE A 5 -19.04 -2.98 -10.90
C ILE A 5 -19.20 -4.50 -11.05
N PRO A 6 -18.10 -5.25 -11.24
CA PRO A 6 -18.18 -6.68 -11.40
C PRO A 6 -18.89 -7.28 -10.17
N ASP A 7 -19.84 -8.17 -10.44
CA ASP A 7 -20.46 -8.96 -9.40
C ASP A 7 -19.44 -9.95 -8.78
N GLU A 8 -19.87 -10.67 -7.75
CA GLU A 8 -19.00 -11.60 -7.05
C GLU A 8 -18.44 -12.70 -7.98
N ALA A 9 -19.23 -13.19 -8.92
CA ALA A 9 -18.80 -14.19 -9.89
C ALA A 9 -17.72 -13.63 -10.84
N ALA A 10 -17.89 -12.41 -11.33
CA ALA A 10 -16.89 -11.72 -12.13
C ALA A 10 -15.60 -11.44 -11.34
N LEU A 11 -15.71 -11.09 -10.05
CA LEU A 11 -14.55 -10.92 -9.17
C LEU A 11 -13.79 -12.23 -8.93
N GLN A 12 -14.49 -13.34 -8.70
CA GLN A 12 -13.87 -14.67 -8.57
C GLN A 12 -13.17 -15.08 -9.86
N LYS A 13 -13.79 -14.82 -11.02
CA LYS A 13 -13.15 -15.04 -12.33
C LYS A 13 -11.91 -14.17 -12.51
N LEU A 14 -11.96 -12.90 -12.11
CA LEU A 14 -10.81 -11.99 -12.14
C LEU A 14 -9.67 -12.49 -11.28
N ALA A 15 -9.97 -12.95 -10.07
CA ALA A 15 -8.99 -13.52 -9.16
C ALA A 15 -8.29 -14.73 -9.80
N GLY A 16 -9.07 -15.70 -10.30
CA GLY A 16 -8.53 -16.89 -10.95
C GLY A 16 -7.68 -16.59 -12.19
N GLU A 17 -8.13 -15.65 -13.05
CA GLU A 17 -7.33 -15.23 -14.21
C GLU A 17 -6.01 -14.57 -13.78
N ILE A 18 -6.05 -13.63 -12.81
CA ILE A 18 -4.85 -12.96 -12.30
C ILE A 18 -3.85 -13.96 -11.71
N GLU A 19 -4.32 -14.91 -10.90
CA GLU A 19 -3.48 -15.90 -10.23
C GLU A 19 -2.86 -16.92 -11.19
N SER A 20 -3.49 -17.14 -12.35
CA SER A 20 -2.93 -17.97 -13.43
C SER A 20 -1.85 -17.27 -14.27
N ILE A 21 -1.72 -15.95 -14.16
CA ILE A 21 -0.78 -15.17 -14.98
C ILE A 21 0.59 -15.13 -14.31
N PRO A 22 1.66 -15.52 -15.02
CA PRO A 22 3.02 -15.36 -14.50
C PRO A 22 3.40 -13.88 -14.46
N PRO A 23 4.01 -13.38 -13.37
CA PRO A 23 4.48 -12.02 -13.29
C PRO A 23 5.50 -11.66 -14.38
N ARG A 24 5.27 -10.52 -15.03
CA ARG A 24 6.15 -9.97 -16.06
C ARG A 24 6.29 -8.45 -15.91
N PRO A 25 7.40 -7.87 -16.38
CA PRO A 25 7.53 -6.42 -16.47
C PRO A 25 6.29 -5.78 -17.12
N HIS A 26 5.89 -4.61 -16.62
CA HIS A 26 4.75 -3.83 -17.10
C HIS A 26 3.34 -4.45 -16.94
N HIS A 27 3.21 -5.67 -16.43
CA HIS A 27 1.91 -6.27 -16.08
C HIS A 27 0.89 -6.35 -17.22
N SER A 28 1.32 -6.41 -18.48
CA SER A 28 0.44 -6.30 -19.66
C SER A 28 -0.66 -7.37 -19.70
N ALA A 29 -0.31 -8.63 -19.44
CA ALA A 29 -1.28 -9.73 -19.41
C ALA A 29 -2.34 -9.56 -18.31
N LEU A 30 -1.93 -9.04 -17.14
CA LEU A 30 -2.84 -8.73 -16.03
C LEU A 30 -3.79 -7.59 -16.40
N LEU A 31 -3.26 -6.52 -17.02
CA LEU A 31 -4.08 -5.39 -17.49
C LEU A 31 -5.12 -5.83 -18.54
N GLU A 32 -4.75 -6.72 -19.46
CA GLU A 32 -5.69 -7.28 -20.43
C GLU A 32 -6.77 -8.14 -19.76
N ALA A 33 -6.42 -8.96 -18.76
CA ALA A 33 -7.41 -9.71 -17.98
C ALA A 33 -8.39 -8.78 -17.25
N ALA A 34 -7.89 -7.73 -16.59
CA ALA A 34 -8.72 -6.74 -15.91
C ALA A 34 -9.67 -6.01 -16.87
N LYS A 35 -9.19 -5.63 -18.07
CA LYS A 35 -9.99 -4.98 -19.12
C LYS A 35 -11.13 -5.86 -19.63
N ARG A 36 -10.90 -7.17 -19.78
CA ARG A 36 -11.96 -8.11 -20.20
C ARG A 36 -13.08 -8.23 -19.17
N ILE A 37 -12.73 -8.26 -17.88
CA ILE A 37 -13.69 -8.54 -16.80
C ILE A 37 -14.40 -7.27 -16.31
N CYS A 38 -13.77 -6.10 -16.48
CA CYS A 38 -14.40 -4.80 -16.23
C CYS A 38 -14.52 -4.00 -17.55
N PRO A 39 -15.45 -4.35 -18.46
CA PRO A 39 -15.64 -3.63 -19.70
C PRO A 39 -15.90 -2.14 -19.46
N GLY A 40 -15.27 -1.28 -20.25
CA GLY A 40 -15.39 0.18 -20.12
C GLY A 40 -14.46 0.81 -19.08
N CYS A 41 -13.74 0.02 -18.29
CA CYS A 41 -12.68 0.51 -17.40
C CYS A 41 -11.31 0.27 -18.05
N THR A 42 -10.49 1.32 -18.13
CA THR A 42 -9.10 1.20 -18.58
C THR A 42 -8.17 1.28 -17.38
N PHE A 43 -7.69 0.12 -16.92
CA PHE A 43 -6.72 0.07 -15.83
C PHE A 43 -5.35 0.52 -16.29
N ASN A 44 -4.73 1.36 -15.48
CA ASN A 44 -3.36 1.81 -15.64
C ASN A 44 -2.56 1.41 -14.41
N TYR A 45 -1.32 0.97 -14.61
CA TYR A 45 -0.39 0.74 -13.51
C TYR A 45 -0.08 2.06 -12.79
N ALA A 46 -0.26 2.07 -11.46
CA ALA A 46 0.01 3.23 -10.63
C ALA A 46 1.43 3.18 -10.05
N PHE A 47 1.73 2.17 -9.24
CA PHE A 47 3.06 1.88 -8.66
C PHE A 47 3.04 0.55 -7.89
N SER A 48 4.18 0.19 -7.31
CA SER A 48 4.31 -0.97 -6.43
C SER A 48 4.96 -0.63 -5.09
N ARG A 49 4.52 -1.32 -4.03
CA ARG A 49 5.11 -1.29 -2.68
C ARG A 49 5.60 -2.68 -2.31
N GLY A 50 6.91 -2.84 -2.15
CA GLY A 50 7.52 -4.09 -1.68
C GLY A 50 8.21 -3.92 -0.35
N GLY A 51 8.95 -4.95 0.04
CA GLY A 51 9.76 -4.95 1.27
C GLY A 51 9.04 -5.52 2.50
N TRP A 52 7.88 -6.15 2.30
CA TRP A 52 7.24 -6.98 3.31
C TRP A 52 7.47 -8.45 2.99
N TYR A 53 7.35 -9.29 4.02
CA TYR A 53 7.40 -10.73 3.89
C TYR A 53 6.27 -11.38 4.70
N ARG A 54 6.00 -12.65 4.41
CA ARG A 54 5.14 -13.53 5.22
C ARG A 54 5.82 -14.89 5.37
N SER A 55 5.49 -15.60 6.44
CA SER A 55 5.87 -17.00 6.64
C SER A 55 5.56 -17.82 5.38
N GLY A 56 6.51 -18.66 4.99
CA GLY A 56 6.35 -19.64 3.92
C GLY A 56 6.19 -21.04 4.50
N GLY A 57 6.64 -22.02 3.72
CA GLY A 57 6.62 -23.42 4.10
C GLY A 57 7.93 -23.94 4.67
N VAL A 58 7.97 -25.26 4.82
CA VAL A 58 9.14 -26.04 5.24
C VAL A 58 9.56 -26.93 4.09
N ILE A 59 10.83 -26.86 3.74
CA ILE A 59 11.44 -27.70 2.70
C ILE A 59 12.71 -28.33 3.26
N ARG A 60 13.19 -29.39 2.60
CA ARG A 60 14.52 -29.93 2.84
C ARG A 60 15.53 -29.29 1.89
N ILE A 61 16.81 -29.38 2.22
CA ILE A 61 17.92 -28.89 1.39
C ILE A 61 17.95 -29.45 -0.05
N ASP A 62 17.39 -30.64 -0.28
CA ASP A 62 17.22 -31.24 -1.61
C ASP A 62 16.05 -30.65 -2.42
N GLY A 63 15.32 -29.69 -1.85
CA GLY A 63 14.16 -29.03 -2.43
C GLY A 63 12.84 -29.76 -2.17
N LYS A 64 12.84 -30.91 -1.50
CA LYS A 64 11.60 -31.63 -1.17
C LYS A 64 10.76 -30.82 -0.19
N ARG A 65 9.51 -30.56 -0.56
CA ARG A 65 8.55 -29.87 0.30
C ARG A 65 7.96 -30.78 1.37
N TYR A 66 7.91 -30.28 2.60
CA TYR A 66 7.25 -30.91 3.74
C TYR A 66 5.91 -30.24 4.05
N ALA A 67 5.86 -28.91 4.00
CA ALA A 67 4.64 -28.14 4.24
C ALA A 67 4.66 -26.80 3.50
N ASP A 68 3.49 -26.27 3.20
CA ASP A 68 3.32 -24.93 2.60
C ASP A 68 3.26 -23.80 3.63
N ASN A 69 3.02 -24.14 4.90
CA ASN A 69 2.94 -23.20 6.01
C ASN A 69 3.70 -23.76 7.22
N ILE A 70 4.76 -23.07 7.63
CA ILE A 70 5.57 -23.43 8.79
C ILE A 70 4.79 -23.39 10.11
N GLU A 71 3.84 -22.48 10.27
CA GLU A 71 3.05 -22.34 11.49
C GLU A 71 2.09 -23.53 11.68
N GLU A 72 1.45 -23.96 10.60
CA GLU A 72 0.60 -25.16 10.60
C GLU A 72 1.44 -26.41 10.82
N TRP A 73 2.54 -26.56 10.08
CA TRP A 73 3.48 -27.67 10.24
C TRP A 73 4.02 -27.78 11.67
N ALA A 74 4.45 -26.67 12.26
CA ALA A 74 5.04 -26.65 13.60
C ALA A 74 4.01 -27.06 14.66
N LYS A 75 2.78 -26.54 14.57
CA LYS A 75 1.70 -26.89 15.49
C LYS A 75 1.34 -28.37 15.39
N GLU A 76 1.10 -28.87 14.17
CA GLU A 76 0.73 -30.27 13.94
C GLU A 76 1.82 -31.24 14.42
N ASN A 77 3.08 -30.95 14.12
CA ASN A 77 4.19 -31.84 14.51
C ASN A 77 4.50 -31.76 15.99
N LEU A 78 4.37 -30.60 16.63
CA LEU A 78 4.53 -30.46 18.08
C LEU A 78 3.43 -31.20 18.84
N GLU A 79 2.17 -31.12 18.36
CA GLU A 79 1.06 -31.90 18.92
C GLU A 79 1.33 -33.41 18.80
N ALA A 80 1.86 -33.86 17.66
CA ALA A 80 2.29 -35.25 17.44
C ALA A 80 3.50 -35.68 18.28
N CYS A 81 4.17 -34.76 18.96
CA CYS A 81 5.23 -34.99 19.95
C CYS A 81 4.72 -34.74 21.39
N GLY A 82 3.40 -34.70 21.61
CA GLY A 82 2.83 -34.46 22.93
C GLY A 82 3.11 -33.08 23.52
N GLY A 83 3.47 -32.09 22.69
CA GLY A 83 3.90 -30.77 23.14
C GLY A 83 5.38 -30.66 23.49
N ASP A 84 6.17 -31.71 23.30
CA ASP A 84 7.60 -31.73 23.59
C ASP A 84 8.41 -31.22 22.37
N ILE A 85 9.04 -30.06 22.53
CA ILE A 85 9.89 -29.46 21.49
C ILE A 85 11.17 -30.27 21.27
N GLY A 86 11.71 -30.92 22.32
CA GLY A 86 12.90 -31.76 22.23
C GLY A 86 12.64 -32.99 21.39
N GLU A 87 11.52 -33.68 21.63
CA GLU A 87 11.11 -34.82 20.80
C GLU A 87 10.89 -34.39 19.33
N LEU A 88 10.33 -33.20 19.09
CA LEU A 88 10.20 -32.65 17.74
C LEU A 88 11.56 -32.46 17.07
N ILE A 89 12.53 -31.88 17.79
CA ILE A 89 13.88 -31.64 17.27
C ILE A 89 14.57 -32.97 16.97
N GLU A 90 14.56 -33.93 17.92
CA GLU A 90 15.16 -35.26 17.74
C GLU A 90 14.56 -36.00 16.53
N ARG A 91 13.23 -35.91 16.35
CA ARG A 91 12.53 -36.52 15.20
C ARG A 91 13.03 -36.00 13.86
N TYR A 92 13.53 -34.77 13.81
CA TYR A 92 13.94 -34.07 12.59
C TYR A 92 15.42 -33.68 12.55
N GLU A 93 16.25 -34.17 13.47
CA GLU A 93 17.67 -33.78 13.60
C GLU A 93 18.46 -33.97 12.29
N ASP A 94 18.29 -35.11 11.62
CA ASP A 94 18.98 -35.47 10.38
C ASP A 94 18.24 -35.03 9.10
N SER A 95 17.15 -34.28 9.22
CA SER A 95 16.27 -33.97 8.09
C SER A 95 16.67 -32.74 7.30
N GLU A 96 17.63 -31.94 7.80
CA GLU A 96 18.18 -30.75 7.14
C GLU A 96 17.07 -29.80 6.62
N LEU A 97 16.07 -29.56 7.46
CA LEU A 97 14.92 -28.72 7.11
C LEU A 97 15.28 -27.24 7.11
N GLN A 98 14.67 -26.54 6.18
CA GLN A 98 14.82 -25.12 5.94
C GLN A 98 13.43 -24.48 5.92
N ALA A 99 13.34 -23.33 6.59
CA ALA A 99 12.19 -22.46 6.49
C ALA A 99 12.29 -21.59 5.24
N THR A 100 11.15 -21.33 4.63
CA THR A 100 11.00 -20.41 3.51
C THR A 100 10.12 -19.24 3.91
N ARG A 101 10.20 -18.15 3.14
CA ARG A 101 9.30 -17.00 3.28
C ARG A 101 8.84 -16.51 1.93
N HIS A 102 7.67 -15.89 1.91
CA HIS A 102 7.18 -15.15 0.75
C HIS A 102 7.68 -13.72 0.81
N SER A 103 8.59 -13.34 -0.08
CA SER A 103 8.91 -11.93 -0.37
C SER A 103 7.80 -11.32 -1.20
N GLY A 104 7.19 -10.24 -0.70
CA GLY A 104 5.98 -9.69 -1.26
C GLY A 104 6.14 -8.28 -1.82
N ARG A 105 5.38 -8.01 -2.89
CA ARG A 105 5.18 -6.68 -3.46
C ARG A 105 3.73 -6.49 -3.85
N THR A 106 3.10 -5.40 -3.42
CA THR A 106 1.74 -5.04 -3.83
C THR A 106 1.80 -4.08 -5.00
N HIS A 107 1.11 -4.42 -6.08
CA HIS A 107 0.90 -3.62 -7.29
C HIS A 107 -0.46 -2.95 -7.22
N TYR A 108 -0.47 -1.65 -7.50
CA TYR A 108 -1.69 -0.85 -7.54
C TYR A 108 -1.98 -0.47 -8.98
N PHE A 109 -3.24 -0.65 -9.38
CA PHE A 109 -3.76 -0.22 -10.67
C PHE A 109 -5.01 0.63 -10.46
N VAL A 110 -5.22 1.61 -11.33
CA VAL A 110 -6.35 2.53 -11.24
C VAL A 110 -7.07 2.63 -12.57
N ALA A 111 -8.40 2.72 -12.54
CA ALA A 111 -9.23 2.95 -13.71
C ALA A 111 -10.26 4.05 -13.39
N PRO A 112 -9.98 5.33 -13.74
CA PRO A 112 -10.97 6.38 -13.65
C PRO A 112 -12.11 6.10 -14.63
N TYR A 113 -13.33 6.39 -14.20
CA TYR A 113 -14.54 6.16 -14.99
C TYR A 113 -15.49 7.37 -15.01
N GLY A 114 -15.17 8.41 -14.25
CA GLY A 114 -15.89 9.66 -14.18
C GLY A 114 -14.96 10.81 -13.77
N PRO A 115 -15.46 12.06 -13.81
CA PRO A 115 -14.66 13.24 -13.51
C PRO A 115 -14.54 13.52 -12.00
N ALA A 116 -15.45 13.00 -11.16
CA ALA A 116 -15.35 13.23 -9.71
C ALA A 116 -14.14 12.45 -9.17
N PRO A 117 -13.41 12.97 -8.18
CA PRO A 117 -12.16 12.34 -7.72
C PRO A 117 -12.35 10.96 -7.06
N ALA A 118 -13.58 10.59 -6.69
CA ALA A 118 -13.93 9.25 -6.21
C ALA A 118 -14.41 8.30 -7.33
N ASP A 119 -14.57 8.78 -8.57
CA ASP A 119 -15.08 8.00 -9.70
C ASP A 119 -13.97 7.16 -10.35
N PHE A 120 -13.38 6.25 -9.57
CA PHE A 120 -12.39 5.31 -10.08
C PHE A 120 -12.41 3.97 -9.35
N LEU A 121 -11.99 2.93 -10.06
CA LEU A 121 -11.64 1.64 -9.50
C LEU A 121 -10.17 1.60 -9.12
N GLN A 122 -9.85 0.95 -8.00
CA GLN A 122 -8.50 0.61 -7.59
C GLN A 122 -8.36 -0.91 -7.45
N LEU A 123 -7.47 -1.51 -8.24
CA LEU A 123 -7.14 -2.93 -8.16
C LEU A 123 -5.80 -3.10 -7.44
N GLU A 124 -5.78 -3.98 -6.45
CA GLU A 124 -4.58 -4.38 -5.71
C GLU A 124 -4.26 -5.86 -6.02
N VAL A 125 -3.03 -6.10 -6.44
CA VAL A 125 -2.52 -7.46 -6.74
C VAL A 125 -1.17 -7.62 -6.05
N GLU A 126 -0.99 -8.72 -5.34
CA GLU A 126 0.30 -9.06 -4.76
C GLU A 126 1.12 -9.88 -5.76
N GLU A 127 2.41 -9.60 -5.85
CA GLU A 127 3.42 -10.43 -6.50
C GLU A 127 4.24 -11.06 -5.39
N LEU A 128 4.25 -12.39 -5.35
CA LEU A 128 4.88 -13.19 -4.30
C LEU A 128 6.01 -14.02 -4.91
N GLN A 129 7.18 -13.96 -4.28
CA GLN A 129 8.30 -14.84 -4.57
C GLN A 129 8.65 -15.60 -3.29
N GLU A 130 8.47 -16.91 -3.29
CA GLU A 130 8.96 -17.77 -2.22
C GLU A 130 10.48 -17.91 -2.33
N VAL A 131 11.17 -17.69 -1.23
CA VAL A 131 12.62 -17.75 -1.11
C VAL A 131 13.02 -18.51 0.15
N LEU A 132 14.23 -19.05 0.17
CA LEU A 132 14.85 -19.53 1.40
C LEU A 132 14.94 -18.40 2.43
N ASP A 133 14.82 -18.76 3.70
CA ASP A 133 14.89 -17.80 4.82
C ASP A 133 15.96 -18.19 5.83
N ARG A 134 15.83 -19.38 6.42
CA ARG A 134 16.74 -19.87 7.48
C ARG A 134 16.72 -21.39 7.57
N SER A 135 17.75 -21.96 8.21
CA SER A 135 17.66 -23.33 8.73
C SER A 135 16.55 -23.40 9.77
N LEU A 136 15.77 -24.49 9.75
CA LEU A 136 14.67 -24.68 10.69
C LEU A 136 15.16 -25.04 12.09
N PHE A 137 16.19 -25.89 12.15
CA PHE A 137 16.89 -26.27 13.37
C PHE A 137 18.36 -25.88 13.24
N ASP A 138 18.84 -25.03 14.14
CA ASP A 138 20.26 -24.66 14.25
C ASP A 138 20.88 -25.47 15.40
N ALA A 139 21.93 -26.23 15.11
CA ALA A 139 22.65 -27.01 16.11
C ALA A 139 23.33 -26.12 17.17
N GLY A 140 23.63 -24.85 16.84
CA GLY A 140 24.19 -23.89 17.78
C GLY A 140 23.15 -23.23 18.70
N HIS A 141 21.89 -23.15 18.26
CA HIS A 141 20.79 -22.51 18.97
C HIS A 141 19.47 -23.25 18.66
N GLN A 142 19.21 -24.32 19.41
CA GLN A 142 17.96 -25.07 19.27
C GLN A 142 16.78 -24.28 19.84
N PRO A 143 15.60 -24.37 19.21
CA PRO A 143 14.42 -23.64 19.67
C PRO A 143 13.91 -24.19 21.02
N GLU A 144 13.59 -23.30 21.95
CA GLU A 144 13.10 -23.69 23.29
C GLU A 144 11.58 -23.93 23.35
N ASP A 145 10.82 -23.34 22.42
CA ASP A 145 9.37 -23.49 22.32
C ASP A 145 8.86 -23.25 20.90
N LEU A 146 7.54 -23.31 20.71
CA LEU A 146 6.90 -23.06 19.41
C LEU A 146 7.13 -21.63 18.90
N GLN A 147 7.17 -20.65 19.79
CA GLN A 147 7.36 -19.25 19.39
C GLN A 147 8.80 -19.04 18.88
N ASP A 148 9.79 -19.58 19.59
CA ASP A 148 11.20 -19.53 19.18
C ASP A 148 11.46 -20.33 17.89
N LEU A 149 10.76 -21.46 17.71
CA LEU A 149 10.79 -22.21 16.45
C LEU A 149 10.27 -21.38 15.27
N LEU A 150 9.25 -20.53 15.46
CA LEU A 150 8.63 -19.73 14.39
C LEU A 150 9.34 -18.39 14.16
N GLU A 151 9.76 -17.73 15.24
CA GLU A 151 10.36 -16.39 15.25
C GLU A 151 11.62 -16.38 16.14
N PRO A 152 12.71 -17.05 15.72
CA PRO A 152 13.93 -17.14 16.52
C PRO A 152 14.60 -15.78 16.67
N LEU A 153 15.21 -15.54 17.83
CA LEU A 153 15.98 -14.31 18.08
C LEU A 153 17.25 -14.22 17.23
N HIS A 154 17.91 -15.37 16.99
CA HIS A 154 19.18 -15.47 16.30
C HIS A 154 19.15 -16.57 15.22
N PRO A 155 18.38 -16.37 14.14
CA PRO A 155 18.26 -17.38 13.09
C PRO A 155 19.59 -17.58 12.34
N GLN A 156 19.89 -18.83 11.99
CA GLN A 156 20.86 -19.14 10.96
C GLN A 156 20.26 -18.81 9.58
N THR A 157 20.43 -17.57 9.14
CA THR A 157 19.88 -17.06 7.88
C THR A 157 20.54 -17.70 6.66
N LEU A 158 19.74 -17.99 5.64
CA LEU A 158 20.20 -18.46 4.34
C LEU A 158 20.14 -17.33 3.31
N ASP A 159 20.93 -17.43 2.25
CA ASP A 159 20.76 -16.56 1.08
C ASP A 159 19.35 -16.74 0.51
N ALA A 160 18.66 -15.63 0.22
CA ALA A 160 17.26 -15.61 -0.22
C ALA A 160 17.08 -16.11 -1.68
N GLN A 161 17.44 -17.37 -1.92
CA GLN A 161 17.33 -18.02 -3.22
C GLN A 161 15.88 -18.41 -3.51
N PRO A 162 15.39 -18.20 -4.75
CA PRO A 162 14.03 -18.60 -5.14
C PRO A 162 13.78 -20.10 -5.01
N VAL A 163 12.66 -20.47 -4.38
CA VAL A 163 12.21 -21.87 -4.23
C VAL A 163 11.23 -22.26 -5.35
N GLY A 164 10.65 -21.27 -6.03
CA GLY A 164 9.72 -21.47 -7.14
C GLY A 164 9.60 -20.23 -8.02
N ALA A 165 8.73 -20.29 -9.03
CA ALA A 165 8.43 -19.12 -9.85
C ALA A 165 7.61 -18.08 -9.06
N PRO A 166 7.76 -16.78 -9.34
CA PRO A 166 6.91 -15.76 -8.74
C PRO A 166 5.48 -15.93 -9.24
N ARG A 167 4.51 -15.55 -8.40
CA ARG A 167 3.07 -15.62 -8.74
C ARG A 167 2.34 -14.36 -8.36
N TYR A 168 1.27 -14.04 -9.10
CA TYR A 168 0.30 -13.07 -8.64
C TYR A 168 -0.67 -13.70 -7.64
N ARG A 169 -1.17 -12.88 -6.72
CA ARG A 169 -2.29 -13.16 -5.85
C ARG A 169 -3.26 -11.99 -5.90
N TYR A 170 -4.51 -12.25 -6.25
CA TYR A 170 -5.53 -11.21 -6.22
C TYR A 170 -5.77 -10.78 -4.77
N ARG A 171 -5.78 -9.48 -4.52
CA ARG A 171 -6.04 -8.95 -3.17
C ARG A 171 -7.44 -8.36 -3.07
N ARG A 172 -7.75 -7.37 -3.92
CA ARG A 172 -9.06 -6.71 -3.96
C ARG A 172 -9.20 -5.79 -5.16
N LEU A 173 -10.45 -5.58 -5.56
CA LEU A 173 -10.91 -4.50 -6.41
C LEU A 173 -11.83 -3.60 -5.59
N ILE A 174 -11.52 -2.30 -5.56
CA ILE A 174 -12.26 -1.34 -4.76
C ILE A 174 -12.88 -0.29 -5.68
N ASP A 175 -14.19 -0.07 -5.56
CA ASP A 175 -14.84 1.13 -6.09
C ASP A 175 -14.78 2.24 -5.04
N MET A 176 -14.04 3.30 -5.36
CA MET A 176 -13.82 4.41 -4.44
C MET A 176 -15.11 5.17 -4.15
N ARG A 177 -15.99 5.35 -5.13
CA ARG A 177 -17.28 6.01 -4.93
C ARG A 177 -18.15 5.26 -3.93
N GLN A 178 -18.25 3.94 -4.06
CA GLN A 178 -19.00 3.11 -3.11
C GLN A 178 -18.33 3.04 -1.74
N THR A 179 -17.00 3.00 -1.70
CA THR A 179 -16.27 3.01 -0.44
C THR A 179 -16.55 4.31 0.31
N MET A 180 -16.51 5.45 -0.38
CA MET A 180 -16.81 6.75 0.19
C MET A 180 -18.26 6.87 0.64
N SER A 181 -19.23 6.36 -0.13
CA SER A 181 -20.63 6.40 0.30
C SER A 181 -20.87 5.62 1.60
N ARG A 182 -20.23 4.46 1.77
CA ARG A 182 -20.32 3.65 2.98
C ARG A 182 -19.69 4.35 4.19
N VAL A 183 -18.53 4.95 3.96
CA VAL A 183 -17.78 5.69 4.98
C VAL A 183 -18.53 6.96 5.43
N MET A 184 -19.16 7.69 4.52
CA MET A 184 -19.96 8.87 4.85
C MET A 184 -21.21 8.53 5.68
N SER A 185 -21.76 7.32 5.55
CA SER A 185 -22.91 6.86 6.34
C SER A 185 -22.52 6.38 7.75
N ALA A 186 -21.25 6.08 8.01
CA ALA A 186 -20.73 5.74 9.32
C ALA A 186 -20.22 7.01 10.01
N GLU A 187 -21.05 7.63 10.86
CA GLU A 187 -20.73 8.91 11.50
C GLU A 187 -19.34 8.91 12.17
N GLY A 188 -18.47 9.84 11.74
CA GLY A 188 -17.46 10.45 12.61
C GLY A 188 -15.99 10.06 12.47
N ARG A 189 -15.57 9.11 11.61
CA ARG A 189 -14.16 8.65 11.60
C ARG A 189 -13.31 8.97 10.35
N ASP A 190 -13.92 9.32 9.23
CA ASP A 190 -13.22 9.52 7.94
C ASP A 190 -13.57 10.86 7.26
N ALA A 191 -14.03 11.86 8.02
CA ALA A 191 -14.34 13.20 7.51
C ALA A 191 -13.16 13.83 6.73
N GLY A 192 -11.92 13.43 7.02
CA GLY A 192 -10.72 13.86 6.32
C GLY A 192 -10.72 13.48 4.84
N LEU A 193 -11.00 12.23 4.47
CA LEU A 193 -10.94 11.82 3.06
C LEU A 193 -12.06 12.48 2.23
N SER A 194 -13.27 12.57 2.77
CA SER A 194 -14.37 13.30 2.12
C SER A 194 -14.04 14.78 1.91
N ARG A 195 -13.47 15.44 2.93
CA ARG A 195 -12.98 16.82 2.83
C ARG A 195 -11.91 16.94 1.76
N LEU A 196 -10.94 16.03 1.73
CA LEU A 196 -9.86 16.04 0.75
C LEU A 196 -10.37 15.94 -0.68
N LEU A 197 -11.30 15.02 -0.94
CA LEU A 197 -11.90 14.85 -2.27
C LEU A 197 -12.66 16.11 -2.70
N ASN A 198 -13.35 16.77 -1.76
CA ASN A 198 -13.97 18.07 -2.01
C ASN A 198 -12.92 19.14 -2.31
N GLU A 199 -11.84 19.24 -1.52
CA GLU A 199 -10.73 20.19 -1.74
C GLU A 199 -10.02 19.94 -3.08
N TRP A 200 -9.83 18.69 -3.48
CA TRP A 200 -9.31 18.32 -4.80
C TRP A 200 -10.15 18.92 -5.91
N SER A 201 -11.47 18.71 -5.85
CA SER A 201 -12.43 19.15 -6.87
C SER A 201 -12.45 20.67 -7.07
N HIS A 202 -12.05 21.45 -6.06
CA HIS A 202 -11.99 22.91 -6.09
C HIS A 202 -10.58 23.48 -6.35
N SER A 203 -9.58 22.62 -6.51
CA SER A 203 -8.18 23.02 -6.71
C SER A 203 -7.78 23.07 -8.18
N SER A 204 -6.68 23.76 -8.47
CA SER A 204 -6.04 23.74 -9.79
C SER A 204 -5.55 22.34 -10.20
N ALA A 205 -5.36 21.42 -9.23
CA ALA A 205 -4.96 20.05 -9.51
C ALA A 205 -6.03 19.28 -10.31
N ALA A 206 -7.33 19.51 -10.03
CA ALA A 206 -8.42 18.86 -10.75
C ALA A 206 -8.49 19.24 -12.23
N ALA A 207 -7.99 20.43 -12.59
CA ALA A 207 -7.88 20.84 -13.99
C ALA A 207 -6.78 20.09 -14.75
N ARG A 208 -5.82 19.48 -14.05
CA ARG A 208 -4.66 18.81 -14.67
C ARG A 208 -4.86 17.31 -14.91
N GLY A 209 -5.75 16.67 -14.15
CA GLY A 209 -6.03 15.25 -14.29
C GLY A 209 -6.92 14.71 -13.16
N HIS A 210 -7.29 13.45 -13.28
CA HIS A 210 -8.07 12.77 -12.25
C HIS A 210 -7.20 12.47 -11.01
N LEU A 211 -7.77 12.45 -9.79
CA LEU A 211 -7.02 12.19 -8.55
C LEU A 211 -6.15 10.92 -8.63
N SER A 212 -6.72 9.85 -9.20
CA SER A 212 -6.06 8.55 -9.33
C SER A 212 -4.80 8.58 -10.21
N GLU A 213 -4.61 9.62 -11.02
CA GLU A 213 -3.38 9.85 -11.79
C GLU A 213 -2.18 10.17 -10.90
N HIS A 214 -2.42 10.67 -9.69
CA HIS A 214 -1.39 11.14 -8.76
C HIS A 214 -1.38 10.37 -7.45
N TRP A 215 -2.53 9.80 -7.05
CA TRP A 215 -2.71 9.17 -5.74
C TRP A 215 -3.39 7.81 -5.83
N VAL A 216 -3.10 6.94 -4.87
CA VAL A 216 -3.94 5.77 -4.54
C VAL A 216 -4.39 5.88 -3.10
N VAL A 217 -5.48 5.19 -2.76
CA VAL A 217 -5.99 5.12 -1.39
C VAL A 217 -5.56 3.79 -0.78
N ALA A 218 -4.65 3.82 0.19
CA ALA A 218 -4.27 2.65 0.96
C ALA A 218 -5.22 2.48 2.16
N LEU A 219 -6.04 1.43 2.12
CA LEU A 219 -6.89 1.01 3.23
C LEU A 219 -6.12 0.06 4.15
N ARG A 220 -6.05 0.39 5.44
CA ARG A 220 -5.44 -0.43 6.48
C ARG A 220 -6.47 -0.80 7.53
N GLU A 221 -6.57 -2.09 7.78
CA GLU A 221 -7.32 -2.61 8.92
C GLU A 221 -6.37 -2.65 10.11
N HIS A 222 -6.77 -2.05 11.22
CA HIS A 222 -6.04 -2.05 12.47
C HIS A 222 -7.05 -2.12 13.61
N GLN A 223 -6.55 -2.44 14.80
CA GLN A 223 -7.36 -2.40 16.00
C GLN A 223 -7.17 -1.05 16.69
N ASP A 224 -8.26 -0.45 17.15
CA ASP A 224 -8.17 0.71 18.04
C ASP A 224 -7.68 0.31 19.44
N ARG A 225 -7.53 1.29 20.33
CA ARG A 225 -7.11 1.06 21.73
C ARG A 225 -8.04 0.12 22.52
N TYR A 226 -9.24 -0.16 22.01
CA TYR A 226 -10.23 -1.06 22.59
C TYR A 226 -10.37 -2.39 21.82
N ARG A 227 -9.44 -2.68 20.91
CA ARG A 227 -9.45 -3.86 20.04
C ARG A 227 -10.64 -3.92 19.07
N ASN A 228 -11.31 -2.80 18.81
CA ASN A 228 -12.32 -2.77 17.75
C ASN A 228 -11.62 -2.71 16.39
N PRO A 229 -12.08 -3.47 15.38
CA PRO A 229 -11.57 -3.34 14.03
C PRO A 229 -11.90 -1.96 13.49
N VAL A 230 -10.88 -1.25 13.02
CA VAL A 230 -10.97 0.07 12.38
C VAL A 230 -10.27 -0.02 11.03
N VAL A 231 -10.94 0.47 10.00
CA VAL A 231 -10.34 0.70 8.69
C VAL A 231 -9.90 2.16 8.63
N SER A 232 -8.62 2.41 8.38
CA SER A 232 -8.12 3.75 8.06
C SER A 232 -7.75 3.84 6.59
N ALA A 233 -8.08 4.99 5.97
CA ALA A 233 -7.67 5.33 4.62
C ALA A 233 -6.50 6.32 4.67
N SER A 234 -5.49 6.09 3.83
CA SER A 234 -4.36 7.02 3.66
C SER A 234 -4.06 7.21 2.18
N LEU A 235 -3.75 8.44 1.78
CA LEU A 235 -3.30 8.71 0.42
C LEU A 235 -1.84 8.36 0.25
N VAL A 236 -1.53 7.65 -0.83
CA VAL A 236 -0.16 7.32 -1.21
C VAL A 236 0.14 7.92 -2.57
N SER A 237 1.13 8.81 -2.60
CA SER A 237 1.55 9.48 -3.83
C SER A 237 2.25 8.51 -4.77
N ARG A 238 1.87 8.55 -6.04
CA ARG A 238 2.53 7.82 -7.13
C ARG A 238 3.91 8.39 -7.46
N ALA A 239 4.15 9.67 -7.17
CA ALA A 239 5.41 10.37 -7.41
C ALA A 239 6.40 10.28 -6.22
N ALA A 240 6.08 9.52 -5.16
CA ALA A 240 6.86 9.50 -3.93
C ALA A 240 8.36 9.18 -4.10
N ARG A 241 8.74 8.40 -5.12
CA ARG A 241 10.15 8.11 -5.43
C ARG A 241 10.86 9.27 -6.13
N THR A 242 10.15 9.99 -6.99
CA THR A 242 10.69 11.13 -7.76
C THR A 242 10.93 12.36 -6.89
N ILE A 243 10.13 12.52 -5.83
CA ILE A 243 10.15 13.71 -4.96
C ILE A 243 11.31 13.69 -3.92
N LYS A 244 11.96 12.55 -3.63
CA LYS A 244 12.91 12.45 -2.50
C LYS A 244 14.36 12.87 -2.84
N PRO A 245 15.05 13.67 -2.00
CA PRO A 245 14.57 14.44 -0.84
C PRO A 245 14.41 15.92 -1.21
N PHE A 246 13.21 16.36 -1.58
CA PHE A 246 12.92 17.79 -1.74
C PHE A 246 13.15 18.53 -0.42
N GLN A 247 14.01 19.54 -0.44
CA GLN A 247 14.39 20.30 0.75
C GLN A 247 13.52 21.55 0.86
N TRP A 248 12.74 21.64 1.93
CA TRP A 248 11.88 22.78 2.22
C TRP A 248 12.60 23.82 3.07
N ASN A 249 12.62 25.06 2.60
CA ASN A 249 12.98 26.24 3.38
C ASN A 249 11.70 27.02 3.75
N VAL A 250 11.36 27.02 5.02
CA VAL A 250 10.15 27.66 5.58
C VAL A 250 10.35 29.14 5.90
N GLU A 251 11.58 29.64 5.78
CA GLU A 251 11.93 31.05 6.00
C GLU A 251 11.71 31.91 4.76
N LEU A 252 11.54 31.28 3.58
CA LEU A 252 11.23 31.98 2.33
C LEU A 252 9.85 32.67 2.41
N SER A 253 9.69 33.73 1.63
CA SER A 253 8.45 34.49 1.49
C SER A 253 8.27 35.04 0.08
N GLY A 254 7.04 35.41 -0.27
CA GLY A 254 6.69 36.06 -1.53
C GLY A 254 7.11 35.25 -2.76
N VAL A 255 7.86 35.88 -3.66
CA VAL A 255 8.28 35.27 -4.94
C VAL A 255 9.18 34.04 -4.73
N GLU A 256 10.03 34.03 -3.70
CA GLU A 256 10.90 32.89 -3.42
C GLU A 256 10.11 31.70 -2.86
N MET A 257 9.10 31.96 -2.03
CA MET A 257 8.15 30.92 -1.61
C MET A 257 7.40 30.35 -2.81
N LEU A 258 6.86 31.20 -3.70
CA LEU A 258 6.21 30.75 -4.94
C LEU A 258 7.11 29.83 -5.78
N LYS A 259 8.38 30.22 -6.01
CA LYS A 259 9.33 29.41 -6.78
C LYS A 259 9.54 28.03 -6.17
N GLN A 260 9.63 27.95 -4.84
CA GLN A 260 9.76 26.68 -4.12
C GLN A 260 8.52 25.81 -4.28
N LEU A 261 7.32 26.36 -4.10
CA LEU A 261 6.06 25.63 -4.30
C LEU A 261 5.95 25.08 -5.72
N GLN A 262 6.26 25.91 -6.72
CA GLN A 262 6.25 25.49 -8.13
C GLN A 262 7.34 24.45 -8.45
N ALA A 263 8.50 24.52 -7.80
CA ALA A 263 9.53 23.49 -7.96
C ALA A 263 9.06 22.14 -7.43
N PHE A 264 8.36 22.14 -6.29
CA PHE A 264 7.74 20.93 -5.76
C PHE A 264 6.65 20.39 -6.69
N ASP A 265 5.75 21.26 -7.16
CA ASP A 265 4.66 20.90 -8.08
C ASP A 265 5.19 20.29 -9.38
N ARG A 266 6.27 20.85 -9.94
CA ARG A 266 6.94 20.28 -11.12
C ARG A 266 7.52 18.90 -10.83
N ALA A 267 8.11 18.68 -9.65
CA ALA A 267 8.65 17.38 -9.26
C ALA A 267 7.55 16.34 -9.02
N ALA A 268 6.39 16.76 -8.49
CA ALA A 268 5.22 15.92 -8.28
C ALA A 268 4.40 15.69 -9.57
N GLY A 269 4.54 16.55 -10.57
CA GLY A 269 3.97 16.41 -11.92
C GLY A 269 2.63 17.10 -12.13
N TYR A 270 2.14 17.90 -11.17
CA TYR A 270 0.85 18.61 -11.27
C TYR A 270 0.81 19.87 -10.38
N PRO A 271 -0.02 20.88 -10.71
CA PRO A 271 -0.10 22.10 -9.93
C PRO A 271 -0.77 21.85 -8.57
N SER A 272 -0.41 22.65 -7.57
CA SER A 272 -0.94 22.56 -6.20
C SER A 272 -0.66 21.23 -5.52
N ALA A 273 0.31 20.46 -6.02
CA ALA A 273 0.69 19.18 -5.46
C ALA A 273 1.21 19.32 -4.03
N TRP A 274 1.96 20.38 -3.75
CA TRP A 274 2.46 20.68 -2.41
C TRP A 274 1.34 20.67 -1.36
N TYR A 275 0.14 21.17 -1.70
CA TYR A 275 -1.00 21.22 -0.80
C TYR A 275 -1.54 19.82 -0.49
N PHE A 276 -1.75 18.98 -1.50
CA PHE A 276 -2.21 17.60 -1.27
C PHE A 276 -1.16 16.73 -0.58
N HIS A 277 0.12 17.03 -0.80
CA HIS A 277 1.23 16.42 -0.08
C HIS A 277 1.36 16.89 1.38
N LEU A 278 0.86 18.09 1.70
CA LEU A 278 0.66 18.59 3.07
C LEU A 278 -0.50 17.84 3.73
N VAL A 279 -1.65 17.80 3.05
CA VAL A 279 -2.87 17.15 3.56
C VAL A 279 -2.64 15.66 3.81
N ALA A 280 -1.95 14.96 2.91
CA ALA A 280 -1.63 13.54 3.06
C ALA A 280 -0.57 13.25 4.14
N GLY A 281 -0.04 14.27 4.83
CA GLY A 281 1.03 14.11 5.82
C GLY A 281 2.32 13.55 5.24
N ALA A 282 2.59 13.82 3.96
CA ALA A 282 3.64 13.17 3.20
C ALA A 282 4.92 14.01 3.12
N PHE A 283 5.05 14.80 2.06
CA PHE A 283 6.31 15.45 1.68
C PHE A 283 6.36 16.92 2.04
N THR A 284 5.22 17.56 2.25
CA THR A 284 5.14 18.99 2.55
C THR A 284 4.91 19.17 4.06
N PRO A 285 5.85 19.77 4.79
CA PRO A 285 5.68 20.02 6.21
C PRO A 285 4.55 21.01 6.51
N PRO A 286 3.80 20.84 7.63
CA PRO A 286 2.83 21.83 8.12
C PRO A 286 3.35 23.27 8.19
N LYS A 287 4.64 23.44 8.50
CA LYS A 287 5.29 24.76 8.56
C LYS A 287 5.23 25.54 7.24
N VAL A 288 5.18 24.84 6.10
CA VAL A 288 5.03 25.48 4.78
C VAL A 288 3.66 26.14 4.67
N ALA A 289 2.58 25.47 5.13
CA ALA A 289 1.24 26.02 5.11
C ALA A 289 1.12 27.30 5.94
N TYR A 290 1.72 27.32 7.14
CA TYR A 290 1.76 28.52 7.98
C TYR A 290 2.60 29.65 7.37
N ALA A 291 3.71 29.34 6.70
CA ALA A 291 4.51 30.34 6.00
C ALA A 291 3.73 30.98 4.83
N VAL A 292 3.02 30.16 4.05
CA VAL A 292 2.13 30.64 2.98
C VAL A 292 0.96 31.46 3.53
N ALA A 293 0.32 31.02 4.62
CA ALA A 293 -0.76 31.78 5.25
C ALA A 293 -0.29 33.16 5.72
N ARG A 294 0.90 33.24 6.35
CA ARG A 294 1.52 34.51 6.74
C ARG A 294 1.77 35.43 5.55
N ASP A 295 2.22 34.89 4.42
CA ASP A 295 2.40 35.68 3.21
C ASP A 295 1.06 36.23 2.67
N LEU A 296 0.01 35.40 2.66
CA LEU A 296 -1.34 35.82 2.25
C LEU A 296 -1.87 36.93 3.15
N ASP A 297 -1.65 36.83 4.47
CA ASP A 297 -2.06 37.85 5.44
C ASP A 297 -1.25 39.15 5.31
N ALA A 298 0.02 39.05 4.87
CA ALA A 298 0.87 40.19 4.55
C ALA A 298 0.56 40.85 3.19
N GLY A 299 -0.44 40.34 2.46
CA GLY A 299 -0.92 40.91 1.19
C GLY A 299 -0.19 40.41 -0.06
N PHE A 300 0.61 39.35 0.04
CA PHE A 300 1.19 38.71 -1.14
C PHE A 300 0.11 37.95 -1.92
N SER A 301 0.00 38.21 -3.22
CA SER A 301 -0.97 37.55 -4.13
C SER A 301 -0.23 36.76 -5.22
N TYR A 302 0.37 35.63 -4.84
CA TYR A 302 1.10 34.74 -5.75
C TYR A 302 0.43 33.39 -5.99
N LEU A 303 -0.59 33.05 -5.18
CA LEU A 303 -1.42 31.87 -5.39
C LEU A 303 -2.74 32.27 -6.05
N PRO A 304 -3.37 31.38 -6.83
CA PRO A 304 -4.76 31.57 -7.21
C PRO A 304 -5.67 31.59 -5.97
N GLU A 305 -6.80 32.28 -6.08
CA GLU A 305 -7.75 32.46 -4.96
C GLU A 305 -8.26 31.10 -4.43
N THR A 306 -8.39 30.11 -5.30
CA THR A 306 -8.74 28.73 -4.95
C THR A 306 -7.75 28.12 -3.96
N GLU A 307 -6.45 28.19 -4.24
CA GLU A 307 -5.40 27.67 -3.36
C GLU A 307 -5.26 28.49 -2.08
N ALA A 308 -5.41 29.83 -2.17
CA ALA A 308 -5.39 30.69 -1.00
C ALA A 308 -6.53 30.32 -0.02
N ALA A 309 -7.73 30.06 -0.54
CA ALA A 309 -8.87 29.60 0.26
C ALA A 309 -8.62 28.22 0.89
N LEU A 310 -8.02 27.28 0.16
CA LEU A 310 -7.64 25.96 0.68
C LEU A 310 -6.65 26.08 1.86
N VAL A 311 -5.61 26.90 1.73
CA VAL A 311 -4.62 27.13 2.79
C VAL A 311 -5.27 27.72 4.04
N ARG A 312 -6.13 28.74 3.88
CA ARG A 312 -6.84 29.36 5.00
C ARG A 312 -7.77 28.36 5.69
N SER A 313 -8.50 27.55 4.93
CA SER A 313 -9.35 26.48 5.45
C SER A 313 -8.55 25.42 6.22
N TRP A 314 -7.39 25.03 5.69
CA TRP A 314 -6.49 24.08 6.35
C TRP A 314 -5.91 24.64 7.65
N VAL A 315 -5.49 25.91 7.69
CA VAL A 315 -4.97 26.54 8.93
C VAL A 315 -6.04 26.65 10.00
N ALA A 316 -7.29 26.99 9.62
CA ALA A 316 -8.40 27.10 10.56
C ALA A 316 -8.83 25.75 11.15
N ALA A 317 -8.75 24.69 10.34
CA ALA A 317 -9.04 23.32 10.76
C ALA A 317 -8.02 22.36 10.13
N PRO A 318 -6.87 22.10 10.76
CA PRO A 318 -5.90 21.15 10.24
C PRO A 318 -6.46 19.73 10.20
N TYR A 319 -5.95 18.89 9.30
CA TYR A 319 -6.27 17.47 9.29
C TYR A 319 -5.73 16.82 10.57
N SER A 320 -6.55 16.01 11.24
CA SER A 320 -6.12 15.22 12.39
C SER A 320 -5.18 14.11 11.92
N VAL A 321 -3.93 14.14 12.39
CA VAL A 321 -2.93 13.06 12.22
C VAL A 321 -3.20 11.97 13.24
#